data_AF-A0A0A0DFY6-F1
#
_entry.id   AF-A0A0A0DFY6-F1
#
_cell.length_a   1.000
_cell.length_b   1.000
_cell.length_c   1.000
_cell.angle_alpha   90.00
_cell.angle_beta   90.00
_cell.angle_gamma   90.00
#
_symmetry.space_group_name_H-M   'P 1'
#
loop_
_entity.id
_entity.type
_entity.pdbx_description
1 polymer ?
#
loop_
_entity_poly.entity_id
_entity_poly.type
_entity_poly.pdbx_seq_one_letter_code
_entity_poly.pdbx_strand_id
1 'polypeptide(L)'
;MKDRAIDYLIPLDSAREKILNKYADFTGQVIRITTEKDPLNIWSDRLGGVYLGKEYILDNSGGHSLDPDITGDKNQINQIKDILEKQSPERMTGLEKKHYKTLKKLQGVKDGLLKQLTGQFLSDGSINSHEMFFLDSVQTTAVAAALTEAVSNGHSEIEAVAKKAVTDAEELYDKSKEIPWFVTELTYDEVQEAYAEAGVTYDSIVGKTQRHFDKAVNKSAAIVTAFTDLEGSIRNGINQAVAADESLAGDISQWTT
;
A
#
# COMPACT_ATOMS: atom_id res chain seq x y z
N MET A 1 -7.92 15.90 -49.36
CA MET A 1 -7.74 16.48 -48.02
C MET A 1 -9.01 17.22 -47.67
N LYS A 2 -9.75 16.78 -46.64
CA LYS A 2 -10.97 17.46 -46.18
C LYS A 2 -10.64 18.09 -44.84
N ASP A 3 -10.24 19.35 -44.88
CA ASP A 3 -10.13 20.19 -43.69
C ASP A 3 -11.53 20.36 -43.12
N ARG A 4 -11.72 19.96 -41.86
CA ARG A 4 -13.01 20.13 -41.18
C ARG A 4 -12.96 21.49 -40.48
N ALA A 5 -14.06 22.24 -40.57
CA ALA A 5 -14.23 23.55 -39.94
C ALA A 5 -13.98 23.60 -38.41
N ILE A 6 -13.80 22.43 -37.78
CA ILE A 6 -13.51 22.24 -36.35
C ILE A 6 -12.05 22.60 -36.03
N ASP A 7 -11.14 22.45 -37.00
CA ASP A 7 -9.70 22.67 -36.81
C ASP A 7 -9.34 24.17 -36.63
N TYR A 8 -10.26 25.08 -36.95
CA TYR A 8 -10.09 26.54 -36.81
C TYR A 8 -10.65 27.13 -35.52
N LEU A 9 -11.35 26.34 -34.69
CA LEU A 9 -12.09 26.87 -33.53
C LEU A 9 -11.41 26.68 -32.16
N ILE A 10 -10.26 26.02 -32.08
CA ILE A 10 -9.56 25.83 -30.81
C ILE A 10 -8.04 26.02 -31.00
N PRO A 11 -7.44 27.11 -30.50
CA PRO A 11 -6.01 27.36 -30.62
C PRO A 11 -5.19 26.35 -29.80
N LEU A 12 -3.91 26.20 -30.18
CA LEU A 12 -2.89 25.28 -29.66
C LEU A 12 -3.05 24.92 -28.17
N ASP A 13 -2.98 23.61 -27.92
CA ASP A 13 -3.22 22.84 -26.69
C ASP A 13 -4.65 22.96 -26.15
N SER A 14 -5.58 22.25 -26.80
CA SER A 14 -6.91 21.99 -26.23
C SER A 14 -6.76 21.40 -24.81
N ALA A 15 -7.66 21.73 -23.88
CA ALA A 15 -7.61 21.19 -22.50
C ALA A 15 -7.49 19.64 -22.48
N ARG A 16 -8.04 19.00 -23.51
CA ARG A 16 -7.92 17.57 -23.81
C ARG A 16 -6.46 17.11 -23.98
N GLU A 17 -5.68 17.82 -24.79
CA GLU A 17 -4.27 17.51 -25.07
C GLU A 17 -3.39 17.70 -23.83
N LYS A 18 -3.68 18.73 -23.03
CA LYS A 18 -3.02 18.95 -21.73
C LYS A 18 -3.31 17.81 -20.74
N ILE A 19 -4.53 17.25 -20.74
CA ILE A 19 -4.90 16.09 -19.90
C ILE A 19 -4.20 14.82 -20.40
N LEU A 20 -4.16 14.59 -21.71
CA LEU A 20 -3.48 13.42 -22.30
C LEU A 20 -1.96 13.44 -22.03
N ASN A 21 -1.32 14.61 -22.13
CA ASN A 21 0.10 14.75 -21.80
C ASN A 21 0.37 14.52 -20.30
N LYS A 22 -0.50 15.00 -19.41
CA LYS A 22 -0.40 14.72 -17.97
C LYS A 22 -0.66 13.24 -17.63
N TYR A 23 -1.45 12.55 -18.44
CA TYR A 23 -1.72 11.12 -18.25
C TYR A 23 -0.48 10.26 -18.51
N ALA A 24 0.38 10.66 -19.44
CA ALA A 24 1.61 9.93 -19.75
C ALA A 24 2.57 9.81 -18.55
N ASP A 25 2.57 10.81 -17.67
CA ASP A 25 3.45 10.88 -16.49
C ASP A 25 2.74 10.50 -15.17
N PHE A 26 1.45 10.17 -15.22
CA PHE A 26 0.65 9.90 -14.02
C PHE A 26 0.78 8.43 -13.57
N THR A 27 1.36 8.22 -12.38
CA THR A 27 1.58 6.88 -11.79
C THR A 27 0.53 6.45 -10.76
N GLY A 28 -0.46 7.30 -10.49
CA GLY A 28 -1.52 7.02 -9.52
C GLY A 28 -2.62 6.09 -10.07
N GLN A 29 -3.42 5.51 -9.16
CA GLN A 29 -4.64 4.79 -9.53
C GLN A 29 -5.86 5.71 -9.35
N VAL A 30 -6.69 5.85 -10.39
CA VAL A 30 -7.95 6.62 -10.34
C VAL A 30 -9.11 5.67 -10.60
N ILE A 31 -10.12 5.72 -9.74
CA ILE A 31 -11.40 5.03 -9.91
C ILE A 31 -12.44 6.10 -10.21
N ARG A 32 -13.18 5.90 -11.29
CA ARG A 32 -14.31 6.75 -11.69
C ARG A 32 -15.61 6.02 -11.36
N ILE A 33 -16.50 6.69 -10.63
CA ILE A 33 -17.83 6.17 -10.30
C ILE A 33 -18.85 7.04 -11.00
N THR A 34 -19.75 6.44 -11.76
CA THR A 34 -20.78 7.14 -12.55
C THR A 34 -22.15 6.51 -12.31
N THR A 35 -23.20 7.29 -12.52
CA THR A 35 -24.57 6.79 -12.51
C THR A 35 -24.99 6.35 -13.91
N GLU A 36 -25.90 5.39 -14.01
CA GLU A 36 -26.35 4.81 -15.29
C GLU A 36 -27.08 5.84 -16.16
N LYS A 37 -27.84 6.75 -15.54
CA LYS A 37 -28.60 7.80 -16.22
C LYS A 37 -27.96 9.17 -16.03
N ASP A 38 -26.69 9.28 -16.38
CA ASP A 38 -25.90 10.52 -16.38
C ASP A 38 -25.94 11.20 -17.79
N PRO A 39 -26.91 12.10 -18.09
CA PRO A 39 -26.92 12.97 -19.28
C PRO A 39 -25.60 13.68 -19.67
N LEU A 40 -24.92 14.39 -18.75
CA LEU A 40 -23.61 15.03 -18.91
C LEU A 40 -22.50 14.09 -19.41
N ASN A 41 -22.37 12.87 -18.88
CA ASN A 41 -21.40 11.88 -19.37
C ASN A 41 -21.76 11.43 -20.79
N ILE A 42 -23.06 11.19 -21.07
CA ILE A 42 -23.53 10.86 -22.42
C ILE A 42 -23.19 11.98 -23.41
N TRP A 43 -23.37 13.25 -23.01
CA TRP A 43 -23.01 14.41 -23.82
C TRP A 43 -21.50 14.56 -24.00
N SER A 44 -20.73 14.36 -22.94
CA SER A 44 -19.27 14.44 -22.95
C SER A 44 -18.65 13.34 -23.81
N ASP A 45 -19.17 12.10 -23.76
CA ASP A 45 -18.73 10.99 -24.61
C ASP A 45 -18.97 11.27 -26.10
N ARG A 46 -20.14 11.85 -26.43
CA ARG A 46 -20.49 12.25 -27.81
C ARG A 46 -19.58 13.35 -28.36
N LEU A 47 -18.97 14.15 -27.48
CA LEU A 47 -18.06 15.25 -27.82
C LEU A 47 -16.58 14.88 -27.65
N GLY A 48 -16.26 13.62 -27.38
CA GLY A 48 -14.88 13.13 -27.29
C GLY A 48 -14.17 13.50 -25.98
N GLY A 49 -14.93 13.55 -24.87
CA GLY A 49 -14.43 13.73 -23.52
C GLY A 49 -13.32 12.74 -23.15
N VAL A 50 -12.40 13.18 -22.28
CA VAL A 50 -11.29 12.36 -21.79
C VAL A 50 -11.47 12.15 -20.30
N TYR A 51 -11.44 10.89 -19.87
CA TYR A 51 -11.66 10.49 -18.49
C TYR A 51 -10.44 9.75 -17.95
N LEU A 52 -10.09 10.06 -16.70
CA LEU A 52 -8.98 9.44 -15.99
C LEU A 52 -9.48 8.24 -15.18
N GLY A 53 -8.79 7.11 -15.30
CA GLY A 53 -9.01 5.95 -14.45
C GLY A 53 -10.06 4.96 -14.96
N LYS A 54 -10.30 3.90 -14.17
CA LYS A 54 -11.25 2.84 -14.49
C LYS A 54 -12.65 3.21 -14.05
N GLU A 55 -13.62 3.11 -14.94
CA GLU A 55 -15.02 3.40 -14.66
C GLU A 55 -15.79 2.23 -14.04
N TYR A 56 -16.66 2.58 -13.09
CA TYR A 56 -17.69 1.75 -12.50
C TYR A 56 -19.02 2.49 -12.55
N ILE A 57 -20.01 1.89 -13.21
CA ILE A 57 -21.35 2.44 -13.32
C ILE A 57 -22.20 1.83 -12.19
N LEU A 58 -22.90 2.66 -11.43
CA LEU A 58 -23.84 2.22 -10.40
C LEU A 58 -25.13 1.73 -11.06
N ASP A 59 -25.51 0.49 -10.84
CA ASP A 59 -26.71 -0.11 -11.44
C ASP A 59 -27.98 0.48 -10.84
N ASN A 60 -29.02 0.66 -11.67
CA ASN A 60 -30.31 1.23 -11.27
C ASN A 60 -30.21 2.62 -10.63
N SER A 61 -29.16 3.37 -10.95
CA SER A 61 -28.94 4.74 -10.49
C SER A 61 -29.41 5.75 -11.54
N GLY A 62 -29.57 7.02 -11.16
CA GLY A 62 -29.85 8.06 -12.13
C GLY A 62 -29.62 9.46 -11.60
N GLY A 63 -29.48 10.42 -12.51
CA GLY A 63 -29.09 11.78 -12.16
C GLY A 63 -27.58 11.98 -12.29
N HIS A 64 -27.08 13.03 -11.66
CA HIS A 64 -25.72 13.57 -11.85
C HIS A 64 -25.07 14.06 -10.58
N SER A 65 -25.89 14.31 -9.57
CA SER A 65 -25.48 15.04 -8.40
C SER A 65 -24.91 14.04 -7.42
N LEU A 66 -23.78 14.37 -6.79
CA LEU A 66 -23.26 13.55 -5.71
C LEU A 66 -24.31 13.43 -4.58
N ASP A 67 -25.02 14.53 -4.30
CA ASP A 67 -26.18 14.61 -3.42
C ASP A 67 -27.33 15.27 -4.19
N PRO A 68 -28.57 14.74 -4.18
CA PRO A 68 -29.04 13.57 -3.44
C PRO A 68 -28.87 12.24 -4.17
N ASP A 69 -28.48 12.27 -5.45
CA ASP A 69 -28.65 11.11 -6.34
C ASP A 69 -27.83 9.90 -5.89
N ILE A 70 -26.61 10.12 -5.36
CA ILE A 70 -25.71 9.07 -4.87
C ILE A 70 -25.73 8.97 -3.34
N THR A 71 -25.51 10.08 -2.63
CA THR A 71 -25.39 10.08 -1.16
C THR A 71 -26.72 9.94 -0.42
N GLY A 72 -27.83 10.25 -1.09
CA GLY A 72 -29.18 10.07 -0.56
C GLY A 72 -29.72 8.66 -0.72
N ASP A 73 -29.08 7.80 -1.53
CA ASP A 73 -29.53 6.44 -1.82
C ASP A 73 -28.63 5.37 -1.16
N LYS A 74 -29.18 4.67 -0.18
CA LYS A 74 -28.48 3.60 0.55
C LYS A 74 -28.02 2.46 -0.37
N ASN A 75 -28.74 2.16 -1.45
CA ASN A 75 -28.36 1.10 -2.39
C ASN A 75 -27.14 1.53 -3.21
N GLN A 76 -27.07 2.79 -3.61
CA GLN A 76 -25.92 3.34 -4.33
C GLN A 76 -24.68 3.41 -3.43
N ILE A 77 -24.85 3.81 -2.17
CA ILE A 77 -23.77 3.77 -1.16
C ILE A 77 -23.26 2.34 -0.93
N ASN A 78 -24.14 1.34 -0.90
CA ASN A 78 -23.73 -0.06 -0.78
C ASN A 78 -22.99 -0.57 -2.03
N GLN A 79 -23.40 -0.16 -3.23
CA GLN A 79 -22.68 -0.48 -4.47
C GLN A 79 -21.30 0.17 -4.51
N ILE A 80 -21.17 1.43 -4.08
CA ILE A 80 -19.87 2.11 -3.95
C ILE A 80 -18.98 1.36 -2.96
N LYS A 81 -19.55 0.98 -1.80
CA LYS A 81 -18.83 0.19 -0.80
C LYS A 81 -18.36 -1.14 -1.37
N ASP A 82 -19.22 -1.85 -2.10
CA ASP A 82 -18.89 -3.11 -2.76
C ASP A 82 -17.87 -2.95 -3.88
N ILE A 83 -17.89 -1.86 -4.66
CA ILE A 83 -16.85 -1.54 -5.66
C ILE A 83 -15.51 -1.31 -4.96
N LEU A 84 -15.48 -0.49 -3.90
CA LEU A 84 -14.26 -0.21 -3.13
C LEU A 84 -13.75 -1.47 -2.41
N GLU A 85 -14.65 -2.34 -1.95
CA GLU A 85 -14.32 -3.64 -1.36
C GLU A 85 -13.91 -4.68 -2.41
N LYS A 86 -14.45 -4.66 -3.64
CA LYS A 86 -14.08 -5.56 -4.76
C LYS A 86 -12.84 -5.11 -5.54
N GLN A 87 -12.38 -3.88 -5.34
CA GLN A 87 -10.99 -3.52 -5.63
C GLN A 87 -10.00 -4.26 -4.71
N SER A 88 -10.48 -4.99 -3.70
CA SER A 88 -9.68 -5.93 -2.89
C SER A 88 -9.42 -7.25 -3.62
N PRO A 89 -8.73 -8.18 -2.96
CA PRO A 89 -7.32 -8.47 -3.06
C PRO A 89 -6.95 -9.14 -4.38
N GLU A 90 -7.87 -9.67 -5.18
CA GLU A 90 -7.52 -10.63 -6.24
C GLU A 90 -6.65 -10.05 -7.36
N ARG A 91 -6.79 -8.74 -7.64
CA ARG A 91 -5.96 -7.99 -8.59
C ARG A 91 -4.79 -7.24 -7.96
N MET A 92 -4.69 -7.26 -6.64
CA MET A 92 -3.57 -6.70 -5.92
C MET A 92 -2.34 -7.58 -6.14
N THR A 93 -1.19 -6.93 -6.31
CA THR A 93 0.11 -7.59 -6.17
C THR A 93 0.20 -8.29 -4.81
N GLY A 94 1.12 -9.25 -4.66
CA GLY A 94 1.31 -9.92 -3.36
C GLY A 94 1.53 -8.93 -2.20
N LEU A 95 2.16 -7.78 -2.51
CA LEU A 95 2.39 -6.60 -1.67
C LEU A 95 1.08 -5.94 -1.20
N GLU A 96 0.24 -5.50 -2.14
CA GLU A 96 -1.00 -4.79 -1.82
C GLU A 96 -1.98 -5.70 -1.06
N LYS A 97 -1.97 -7.01 -1.33
CA LYS A 97 -2.74 -8.02 -0.57
C LYS A 97 -2.31 -8.08 0.90
N LYS A 98 -0.99 -8.07 1.17
CA LYS A 98 -0.46 -8.09 2.54
C LYS A 98 -0.80 -6.79 3.27
N HIS A 99 -0.59 -5.66 2.62
CA HIS A 99 -0.91 -4.34 3.18
C HIS A 99 -2.40 -4.21 3.52
N TYR A 100 -3.29 -4.62 2.61
CA TYR A 100 -4.73 -4.65 2.86
C TYR A 100 -5.12 -5.54 4.05
N LYS A 101 -4.49 -6.72 4.19
CA LYS A 101 -4.73 -7.60 5.34
C LYS A 101 -4.33 -6.96 6.66
N THR A 102 -3.18 -6.27 6.72
CA THR A 102 -2.72 -5.56 7.91
C THR A 102 -3.69 -4.44 8.29
N LEU A 103 -4.15 -3.64 7.31
CA LEU A 103 -5.14 -2.58 7.54
C LEU A 103 -6.48 -3.13 8.03
N LYS A 104 -6.94 -4.26 7.48
CA LYS A 104 -8.18 -4.91 7.91
C LYS A 104 -8.09 -5.47 9.34
N LYS A 105 -6.94 -6.04 9.73
CA LYS A 105 -6.69 -6.46 11.12
C LYS A 105 -6.73 -5.26 12.06
N LEU A 106 -6.05 -4.17 11.72
CA LEU A 106 -6.07 -2.91 12.45
C LEU A 106 -7.49 -2.38 12.67
N GLN A 107 -8.31 -2.42 11.61
CA GLN A 107 -9.70 -2.00 11.66
C GLN A 107 -10.52 -2.91 12.58
N GLY A 108 -10.31 -4.23 12.53
CA GLY A 108 -10.96 -5.17 13.45
C GLY A 108 -10.57 -4.96 14.92
N VAL A 109 -9.31 -4.61 15.20
CA VAL A 109 -8.88 -4.26 16.56
C VAL A 109 -9.53 -2.95 17.02
N LYS A 110 -9.57 -1.93 16.14
CA LYS A 110 -10.28 -0.67 16.41
C LYS A 110 -11.77 -0.91 16.70
N ASP A 111 -12.44 -1.74 15.91
CA ASP A 111 -13.87 -2.05 16.07
C ASP A 111 -14.14 -2.86 17.35
N GLY A 112 -13.25 -3.80 17.69
CA GLY A 112 -13.30 -4.53 18.97
C GLY A 112 -13.14 -3.60 20.18
N LEU A 113 -12.23 -2.64 20.08
CA LEU A 113 -12.01 -1.62 21.10
C LEU A 113 -13.21 -0.67 21.24
N LEU A 114 -13.80 -0.23 20.12
CA LEU A 114 -15.03 0.56 20.11
C LEU A 114 -16.21 -0.20 20.74
N LYS A 115 -16.27 -1.52 20.55
CA LYS A 115 -17.29 -2.38 21.16
C LYS A 115 -17.08 -2.56 22.67
N GLN A 116 -15.83 -2.67 23.14
CA GLN A 116 -15.53 -2.68 24.58
C GLN A 116 -15.84 -1.33 25.22
N LEU A 117 -15.48 -0.22 24.57
CA LEU A 117 -15.87 1.14 24.95
C LEU A 117 -17.37 1.29 25.14
N THR A 118 -18.16 0.83 24.16
CA THR A 118 -19.62 0.94 24.22
C THR A 118 -20.27 -0.03 25.19
N GLY A 119 -19.64 -1.18 25.48
CA GLY A 119 -20.19 -2.23 26.33
C GLY A 119 -19.86 -2.10 27.83
N GLN A 120 -18.73 -1.48 28.19
CA GLN A 120 -18.27 -1.34 29.58
C GLN A 120 -18.33 0.10 30.14
N PHE A 121 -18.22 1.13 29.28
CA PHE A 121 -18.03 2.53 29.74
C PHE A 121 -19.22 3.48 29.52
N LEU A 122 -20.43 2.96 29.31
CA LEU A 122 -21.63 3.78 29.06
C LEU A 122 -22.82 3.42 29.96
N SER A 123 -22.63 3.44 31.28
CA SER A 123 -23.77 3.41 32.22
C SER A 123 -24.20 4.81 32.69
N ASP A 124 -23.25 5.73 32.90
CA ASP A 124 -23.51 7.09 33.41
C ASP A 124 -22.88 8.25 32.61
N GLY A 125 -22.00 7.94 31.63
CA GLY A 125 -21.37 8.91 30.74
C GLY A 125 -20.00 9.45 31.19
N SER A 126 -19.46 8.97 32.30
CA SER A 126 -18.13 9.37 32.82
C SER A 126 -17.12 8.22 32.73
N ILE A 127 -16.02 8.42 31.98
CA ILE A 127 -14.86 7.53 32.00
C ILE A 127 -13.89 8.05 33.07
N ASN A 128 -13.55 7.22 34.06
CA ASN A 128 -12.57 7.60 35.07
C ASN A 128 -11.12 7.44 34.56
N SER A 129 -10.13 7.98 35.26
CA SER A 129 -8.73 7.98 34.80
C SER A 129 -8.13 6.58 34.60
N HIS A 130 -8.54 5.56 35.35
CA HIS A 130 -8.06 4.18 35.22
C HIS A 130 -8.64 3.52 33.95
N GLU A 131 -9.91 3.76 33.70
CA GLU A 131 -10.60 3.30 32.50
C GLU A 131 -10.02 3.94 31.24
N MET A 132 -9.69 5.24 31.30
CA MET A 132 -9.00 5.95 30.23
C MET A 132 -7.60 5.39 29.96
N PHE A 133 -6.83 5.10 31.02
CA PHE A 133 -5.50 4.50 30.91
C PHE A 133 -5.56 3.10 30.27
N PHE A 134 -6.50 2.26 30.71
CA PHE A 134 -6.71 0.94 30.12
C PHE A 134 -7.06 1.06 28.62
N LEU A 135 -7.94 1.98 28.25
CA LEU A 135 -8.31 2.22 26.85
C LEU A 135 -7.13 2.68 25.99
N ASP A 136 -6.35 3.65 26.47
CA ASP A 136 -5.15 4.14 25.79
C ASP A 136 -4.10 3.03 25.65
N SER A 137 -3.97 2.16 26.64
CA SER A 137 -3.06 1.02 26.61
C SER A 137 -3.42 -0.02 25.54
N VAL A 138 -4.71 -0.33 25.37
CA VAL A 138 -5.17 -1.27 24.35
C VAL A 138 -5.04 -0.65 22.95
N GLN A 139 -5.34 0.64 22.78
CA GLN A 139 -5.12 1.35 21.52
C GLN A 139 -3.63 1.40 21.13
N THR A 140 -2.77 1.76 22.08
CA THR A 140 -1.33 1.87 21.87
C THR A 140 -0.71 0.51 21.51
N THR A 141 -1.14 -0.57 22.18
CA THR A 141 -0.70 -1.94 21.85
C THR A 141 -1.12 -2.34 20.44
N ALA A 142 -2.36 -2.03 20.06
CA ALA A 142 -2.89 -2.33 18.73
C ALA A 142 -2.13 -1.63 17.61
N VAL A 143 -1.84 -0.34 17.80
CA VAL A 143 -1.08 0.48 16.85
C VAL A 143 0.36 -0.03 16.75
N ALA A 144 1.00 -0.33 17.88
CA ALA A 144 2.38 -0.84 17.91
C ALA A 144 2.51 -2.16 17.14
N ALA A 145 1.65 -3.15 17.43
CA ALA A 145 1.66 -4.45 16.76
C ALA A 145 1.49 -4.33 15.23
N ALA A 146 0.62 -3.42 14.78
CA ALA A 146 0.41 -3.23 13.36
C ALA A 146 1.55 -2.51 12.65
N LEU A 147 2.21 -1.57 13.33
CA LEU A 147 3.43 -0.94 12.81
C LEU A 147 4.54 -1.98 12.67
N THR A 148 4.72 -2.86 13.67
CA THR A 148 5.64 -4.00 13.60
C THR A 148 5.31 -4.92 12.42
N GLU A 149 4.03 -5.27 12.22
CA GLU A 149 3.60 -6.09 11.08
C GLU A 149 3.87 -5.39 9.74
N ALA A 150 3.60 -4.09 9.63
CA ALA A 150 3.84 -3.31 8.42
C ALA A 150 5.33 -3.26 8.05
N VAL A 151 6.21 -2.96 9.02
CA VAL A 151 7.66 -2.94 8.74
C VAL A 151 8.22 -4.33 8.44
N SER A 152 7.67 -5.38 9.07
CA SER A 152 8.05 -6.77 8.78
C SER A 152 7.69 -7.16 7.35
N ASN A 153 6.50 -6.78 6.89
CA ASN A 153 6.08 -6.99 5.51
C ASN A 153 6.97 -6.23 4.52
N GLY A 154 7.27 -4.95 4.79
CA GLY A 154 8.17 -4.15 3.96
C GLY A 154 9.59 -4.72 3.91
N HIS A 155 10.10 -5.28 5.00
CA HIS A 155 11.39 -5.98 5.02
C HIS A 155 11.37 -7.21 4.11
N SER A 156 10.35 -8.08 4.23
CA SER A 156 10.21 -9.25 3.36
C SER A 156 10.14 -8.90 1.86
N GLU A 157 9.60 -7.74 1.53
CA GLU A 157 9.55 -7.26 0.14
C GLU A 157 10.90 -6.79 -0.37
N ILE A 158 11.63 -6.05 0.46
CA ILE A 158 13.01 -5.66 0.14
C ILE A 158 13.87 -6.91 -0.08
N GLU A 159 13.71 -7.95 0.74
CA GLU A 159 14.37 -9.24 0.52
C GLU A 159 13.96 -9.90 -0.80
N ALA A 160 12.68 -9.90 -1.15
CA ALA A 160 12.20 -10.51 -2.39
C ALA A 160 12.75 -9.79 -3.63
N VAL A 161 12.75 -8.45 -3.62
CA VAL A 161 13.34 -7.63 -4.69
C VAL A 161 14.85 -7.85 -4.77
N ALA A 162 15.55 -7.89 -3.63
CA ALA A 162 16.97 -8.19 -3.58
C ALA A 162 17.29 -9.55 -4.20
N LYS A 163 16.54 -10.60 -3.81
CA LYS A 163 16.69 -11.95 -4.37
C LYS A 163 16.47 -11.97 -5.87
N LYS A 164 15.39 -11.33 -6.36
CA LYS A 164 15.13 -11.24 -7.80
C LYS A 164 16.25 -10.53 -8.54
N ALA A 165 16.75 -9.41 -8.00
CA ALA A 165 17.84 -8.67 -8.64
C ALA A 165 19.14 -9.50 -8.70
N VAL A 166 19.43 -10.30 -7.68
CA VAL A 166 20.55 -11.25 -7.69
C VAL A 166 20.34 -12.32 -8.75
N THR A 167 19.15 -12.93 -8.83
CA THR A 167 18.82 -13.91 -9.88
C THR A 167 18.93 -13.31 -11.29
N ASP A 168 18.38 -12.12 -11.53
CA ASP A 168 18.50 -11.44 -12.82
C ASP A 168 19.98 -11.16 -13.18
N ALA A 169 20.82 -10.86 -12.18
CA ALA A 169 22.25 -10.66 -12.35
C ALA A 169 23.01 -11.96 -12.64
N GLU A 170 22.60 -13.08 -12.02
CA GLU A 170 23.12 -14.42 -12.32
C GLU A 170 22.79 -14.82 -13.76
N GLU A 171 21.54 -14.63 -14.20
CA GLU A 171 21.13 -14.87 -15.58
C GLU A 171 21.90 -14.00 -16.58
N LEU A 172 22.15 -12.73 -16.24
CA LEU A 172 22.97 -11.84 -17.07
C LEU A 172 24.42 -12.33 -17.17
N TYR A 173 24.99 -12.80 -16.07
CA TYR A 173 26.33 -13.38 -16.07
C TYR A 173 26.38 -14.68 -16.89
N ASP A 174 25.37 -15.54 -16.78
CA ASP A 174 25.32 -16.77 -17.57
C ASP A 174 25.22 -16.49 -19.07
N LYS A 175 24.49 -15.45 -19.49
CA LYS A 175 24.49 -15.00 -20.89
C LYS A 175 25.86 -14.55 -21.38
N SER A 176 26.72 -14.04 -20.51
CA SER A 176 28.10 -13.70 -20.89
C SER A 176 28.98 -14.92 -21.19
N LYS A 177 28.52 -16.13 -20.84
CA LYS A 177 29.19 -17.39 -21.20
C LYS A 177 28.78 -17.89 -22.59
N GLU A 178 27.73 -17.33 -23.18
CA GLU A 178 27.31 -17.68 -24.53
C GLU A 178 28.22 -17.00 -25.55
N ILE A 179 28.80 -17.79 -26.45
CA ILE A 179 29.67 -17.29 -27.53
C ILE A 179 28.83 -17.13 -28.80
N PRO A 180 28.77 -15.92 -29.38
CA PRO A 180 28.04 -15.72 -30.62
C PRO A 180 28.58 -16.58 -31.75
N TRP A 181 27.69 -17.20 -32.53
CA TRP A 181 28.04 -18.16 -33.59
C TRP A 181 28.99 -17.60 -34.68
N PHE A 182 29.08 -16.27 -34.81
CA PHE A 182 29.94 -15.59 -35.78
C PHE A 182 31.38 -15.39 -35.27
N VAL A 183 31.67 -15.67 -33.99
CA VAL A 183 33.02 -15.66 -33.44
C VAL A 183 33.62 -17.05 -33.66
N THR A 184 34.60 -17.14 -34.56
CA THR A 184 35.21 -18.43 -34.96
C THR A 184 36.71 -18.49 -34.67
N GLU A 185 37.31 -17.34 -34.40
CA GLU A 185 38.75 -17.12 -34.26
C GLU A 185 39.25 -17.33 -32.83
N LEU A 186 38.35 -17.28 -31.84
CA LEU A 186 38.67 -17.44 -30.42
C LEU A 186 38.02 -18.71 -29.86
N THR A 187 38.77 -19.43 -29.04
CA THR A 187 38.25 -20.54 -28.24
C THR A 187 37.35 -20.05 -27.11
N TYR A 188 36.63 -20.98 -26.48
CA TYR A 188 35.77 -20.62 -25.35
C TYR A 188 36.54 -19.95 -24.21
N ASP A 189 37.69 -20.50 -23.85
CA ASP A 189 38.51 -19.98 -22.76
C ASP A 189 39.07 -18.59 -23.09
N GLU A 190 39.52 -18.35 -24.33
CA GLU A 190 40.01 -17.03 -24.77
C GLU A 190 38.92 -15.95 -24.74
N VAL A 191 37.67 -16.29 -25.09
CA VAL A 191 36.54 -15.34 -24.99
C VAL A 191 36.20 -15.05 -23.53
N GLN A 192 36.18 -16.07 -22.66
CA GLN A 192 35.93 -15.88 -21.24
C GLN A 192 37.03 -15.06 -20.56
N GLU A 193 38.29 -15.29 -20.93
CA GLU A 193 39.43 -14.54 -20.41
C GLU A 193 39.38 -13.07 -20.87
N ALA A 194 39.05 -12.81 -22.15
CA ALA A 194 38.84 -11.45 -22.66
C ALA A 194 37.69 -10.71 -21.95
N TYR A 195 36.58 -11.40 -21.66
CA TYR A 195 35.48 -10.84 -20.87
C TYR A 195 35.88 -10.54 -19.43
N ALA A 196 36.61 -11.46 -18.78
CA ALA A 196 37.12 -11.25 -17.43
C ALA A 196 38.10 -10.06 -17.38
N GLU A 197 38.98 -9.92 -18.38
CA GLU A 197 39.94 -8.82 -18.50
C GLU A 197 39.23 -7.48 -18.76
N ALA A 198 38.12 -7.50 -19.50
CA ALA A 198 37.21 -6.35 -19.65
C ALA A 198 36.36 -6.06 -18.40
N GLY A 199 36.49 -6.88 -17.35
CA GLY A 199 35.84 -6.68 -16.06
C GLY A 199 34.47 -7.35 -15.92
N VAL A 200 34.07 -8.22 -16.87
CA VAL A 200 32.85 -9.04 -16.81
C VAL A 200 33.14 -10.30 -16.00
N THR A 201 33.14 -10.16 -14.68
CA THR A 201 33.31 -11.26 -13.73
C THR A 201 32.06 -11.48 -12.90
N TYR A 202 31.91 -12.68 -12.33
CA TYR A 202 30.77 -12.98 -11.44
C TYR A 202 30.66 -11.97 -10.30
N ASP A 203 31.77 -11.63 -9.64
CA ASP A 203 31.76 -10.64 -8.55
C ASP A 203 31.38 -9.24 -9.05
N SER A 204 31.82 -8.86 -10.25
CA SER A 204 31.52 -7.54 -10.81
C SER A 204 30.03 -7.32 -11.13
N ILE A 205 29.30 -8.39 -11.46
CA ILE A 205 27.88 -8.35 -11.84
C ILE A 205 27.02 -8.78 -10.65
N VAL A 206 27.16 -10.04 -10.23
CA VAL A 206 26.34 -10.63 -9.16
C VAL A 206 26.79 -10.11 -7.80
N GLY A 207 28.09 -10.16 -7.52
CA GLY A 207 28.63 -9.71 -6.23
C GLY A 207 28.35 -8.24 -5.93
N LYS A 208 28.53 -7.34 -6.91
CA LYS A 208 28.18 -5.91 -6.76
C LYS A 208 26.68 -5.70 -6.56
N THR A 209 25.84 -6.43 -7.30
CA THR A 209 24.38 -6.36 -7.16
C THR A 209 23.95 -6.80 -5.76
N GLN A 210 24.46 -7.94 -5.28
CA GLN A 210 24.21 -8.44 -3.94
C GLN A 210 24.61 -7.41 -2.88
N ARG A 211 25.85 -6.89 -2.92
CA ARG A 211 26.33 -5.87 -1.97
C ARG A 211 25.49 -4.59 -1.98
N HIS A 212 24.96 -4.20 -3.15
CA HIS A 212 24.09 -3.04 -3.26
C HIS A 212 22.77 -3.24 -2.51
N PHE A 213 22.13 -4.40 -2.72
CA PHE A 213 20.84 -4.72 -2.10
C PHE A 213 20.96 -5.13 -0.63
N ASP A 214 22.06 -5.77 -0.22
CA ASP A 214 22.35 -6.11 1.18
C ASP A 214 22.26 -4.87 2.08
N LYS A 215 22.69 -3.70 1.59
CA LYS A 215 22.56 -2.44 2.33
C LYS A 215 21.10 -2.08 2.61
N ALA A 216 20.19 -2.31 1.68
CA ALA A 216 18.76 -2.05 1.86
C ALA A 216 18.11 -3.10 2.76
N VAL A 217 18.46 -4.38 2.58
CA VAL A 217 17.99 -5.50 3.40
C VAL A 217 18.41 -5.33 4.87
N ASN A 218 19.67 -4.98 5.12
CA ASN A 218 20.18 -4.78 6.48
C ASN A 218 19.52 -3.58 7.17
N LYS A 219 19.28 -2.49 6.43
CA LYS A 219 18.56 -1.33 6.97
C LYS A 219 17.11 -1.66 7.33
N SER A 220 16.40 -2.39 6.46
CA SER A 220 15.02 -2.76 6.75
C SER A 220 14.92 -3.78 7.89
N ALA A 221 15.88 -4.71 8.00
CA ALA A 221 15.98 -5.61 9.15
C ALA A 221 16.14 -4.83 10.47
N ALA A 222 17.02 -3.82 10.49
CA ALA A 222 17.21 -2.97 11.67
C ALA A 222 15.93 -2.20 12.06
N ILE A 223 15.14 -1.75 11.08
CA ILE A 223 13.84 -1.11 11.33
C ILE A 223 12.86 -2.11 11.95
N VAL A 224 12.78 -3.34 11.43
CA VAL A 224 11.93 -4.40 12.01
C VAL A 224 12.31 -4.65 13.47
N THR A 225 13.60 -4.77 13.78
CA THR A 225 14.08 -4.94 15.16
C THR A 225 13.66 -3.76 16.04
N ALA A 226 13.88 -2.52 15.60
CA ALA A 226 13.52 -1.34 16.38
C ALA A 226 12.02 -1.26 16.72
N PHE A 227 11.14 -1.62 15.77
CA PHE A 227 9.70 -1.64 16.01
C PHE A 227 9.27 -2.81 16.91
N THR A 228 9.91 -3.97 16.77
CA THR A 228 9.66 -5.12 17.65
C THR A 228 10.06 -4.80 19.10
N ASP A 229 11.20 -4.13 19.30
CA ASP A 229 11.68 -3.70 20.61
C ASP A 229 10.76 -2.62 21.21
N LEU A 230 10.28 -1.69 20.38
CA LEU A 230 9.31 -0.67 20.80
C LEU A 230 7.98 -1.29 21.24
N GLU A 231 7.43 -2.23 20.47
CA GLU A 231 6.22 -2.98 20.84
C GLU A 231 6.40 -3.72 22.17
N GLY A 232 7.55 -4.40 22.34
CA GLY A 232 7.90 -5.06 23.60
C GLY A 232 7.96 -4.09 24.78
N SER A 233 8.55 -2.91 24.58
CA SER A 233 8.68 -1.87 25.60
C SER A 233 7.32 -1.28 25.99
N ILE A 234 6.45 -1.02 25.00
CA ILE A 234 5.07 -0.58 25.21
C ILE A 234 4.32 -1.60 26.07
N ARG A 235 4.37 -2.89 25.70
CA ARG A 235 3.69 -3.96 26.44
C ARG A 235 4.20 -4.08 27.88
N ASN A 236 5.51 -3.96 28.08
CA ASN A 236 6.11 -4.02 29.41
C ASN A 236 5.69 -2.81 30.27
N GLY A 237 5.70 -1.59 29.70
CA GLY A 237 5.26 -0.38 30.40
C GLY A 237 3.80 -0.45 30.82
N ILE A 238 2.93 -0.96 29.96
CA ILE A 238 1.51 -1.21 30.28
C ILE A 238 1.39 -2.19 31.46
N ASN A 239 2.08 -3.33 31.40
CA ASN A 239 2.03 -4.33 32.48
C ASN A 239 2.52 -3.77 33.83
N GLN A 240 3.57 -2.95 33.81
CA GLN A 240 4.10 -2.30 35.02
C GLN A 240 3.11 -1.31 35.61
N ALA A 241 2.45 -0.51 34.77
CA ALA A 241 1.45 0.44 35.21
C ALA A 241 0.23 -0.27 35.81
N VAL A 242 -0.25 -1.36 35.19
CA VAL A 242 -1.33 -2.19 35.73
C VAL A 242 -0.96 -2.78 37.10
N ALA A 243 0.23 -3.37 37.23
CA ALA A 243 0.68 -3.96 38.50
C ALA A 243 0.85 -2.91 39.62
N ALA A 244 1.35 -1.72 39.29
CA ALA A 244 1.46 -0.62 40.24
C ALA A 244 0.08 -0.15 40.71
N ASP A 245 -0.89 -0.08 39.80
CA ASP A 245 -2.26 0.33 40.08
C ASP A 245 -2.98 -0.69 40.99
N GLU A 246 -2.83 -1.98 40.71
CA GLU A 246 -3.34 -3.06 41.57
C GLU A 246 -2.76 -3.00 42.99
N SER A 247 -1.46 -2.71 43.12
CA SER A 247 -0.81 -2.54 44.43
C SER A 247 -1.36 -1.33 45.19
N LEU A 248 -1.51 -0.19 44.51
CA LEU A 248 -2.07 1.05 45.09
C LEU A 248 -3.51 0.84 45.56
N ALA A 249 -4.34 0.16 44.78
CA ALA A 249 -5.71 -0.17 45.17
C ALA A 249 -5.74 -1.07 46.43
N GLY A 250 -4.82 -2.03 46.52
CA GLY A 250 -4.62 -2.86 47.71
C GLY A 250 -4.27 -2.04 48.95
N ASP A 251 -3.28 -1.15 48.86
CA ASP A 251 -2.85 -0.30 49.97
C ASP A 251 -3.97 0.64 50.47
N ILE A 252 -4.70 1.27 49.55
CA ILE A 252 -5.84 2.14 49.89
C ILE A 252 -6.91 1.36 50.66
N SER A 253 -7.24 0.14 50.22
CA SER A 253 -8.24 -0.69 50.90
C SER A 253 -7.87 -1.00 52.35
N GLN A 254 -6.58 -1.20 52.62
CA GLN A 254 -6.07 -1.43 53.98
C GLN A 254 -6.11 -0.16 54.84
N TRP A 255 -5.95 1.03 54.26
CA TRP A 255 -5.99 2.31 54.99
C TRP A 255 -7.41 2.82 55.27
N THR A 256 -8.38 2.39 54.47
CA THR A 256 -9.81 2.74 54.65
C THR A 256 -10.58 1.76 55.53
N THR A 257 -9.90 0.77 56.11
CA THR A 257 -10.46 -0.17 57.10
C THR A 257 -10.09 0.28 58.51
#